data_AF-A0A3B4AAU2-F1
#
_entry.id   AF-A0A3B4AAU2-F1
#
_cell.length_a   1.000
_cell.length_b   1.000
_cell.length_c   1.000
_cell.angle_alpha   90.00
_cell.angle_beta   90.00
_cell.angle_gamma   90.00
#
_symmetry.space_group_name_H-M   'P 1'
#
loop_
_entity.id
_entity.type
_entity.pdbx_description
1 polymer ?
#
loop_
_entity_poly.entity_id
_entity_poly.type
_entity_poly.pdbx_seq_one_letter_code
_entity_poly.pdbx_strand_id
1 'polypeptide(L)'
;MLDSIDLVECLQNKNYKELIEQYVTPAKYHVAFGPVIDGDVIPDDPQILMEQGEFLNYDIMLGVNQGEGFKFVDGIVDSEDGVSANDFDFAVSDFVDHLYGYPEGKDTLRETIKFMYTDWADKENPETRRKTLVALFTDHQWVAPAVATADLHAQYGSPTYFYAFYHHCQSDMKPSWADAAHGDEVPYVFGIPMIGPTDLFNCNFSKNDVMLSAVVMTYWTNFAKTGGTFTLVLASKISQEISYCEIWILILKYHEMRYFQALHPHIGIDTWMTNGLKSKLKIWSVLLHMMWIQTSSSQKRPRRTN
;
A
#
# COMPACT_ATOMS: atom_id res chain seq x y z
N MET A 1 26.92 -32.15 -8.05
CA MET A 1 26.44 -30.76 -7.99
C MET A 1 26.72 -30.16 -9.35
N LEU A 2 25.70 -29.75 -10.10
CA LEU A 2 25.92 -28.87 -11.24
C LEU A 2 26.47 -27.54 -10.69
N ASP A 3 27.51 -27.02 -11.32
CA ASP A 3 28.02 -25.68 -11.04
C ASP A 3 26.94 -24.64 -11.43
N SER A 4 26.77 -23.57 -10.66
CA SER A 4 25.79 -22.52 -10.99
C SER A 4 26.14 -21.82 -12.30
N ILE A 5 27.42 -21.81 -12.68
CA ILE A 5 27.89 -21.29 -13.96
C ILE A 5 27.32 -22.12 -15.12
N ASP A 6 27.47 -23.45 -15.07
CA ASP A 6 26.93 -24.37 -16.09
C ASP A 6 25.40 -24.26 -16.22
N LEU A 7 24.70 -24.05 -15.10
CA LEU A 7 23.25 -23.84 -15.08
C LEU A 7 22.86 -22.57 -15.84
N VAL A 8 23.54 -21.45 -15.59
CA VAL A 8 23.26 -20.16 -16.25
C VAL A 8 23.57 -20.24 -17.74
N GLU A 9 24.70 -20.84 -18.13
CA GLU A 9 25.03 -21.06 -19.55
C GLU A 9 23.98 -21.91 -20.25
N CYS A 10 23.46 -22.95 -19.57
CA CYS A 10 22.35 -23.74 -20.09
C CYS A 10 21.08 -22.90 -20.30
N LEU A 11 20.72 -22.04 -19.33
CA LEU A 11 19.55 -21.16 -19.42
C LEU A 11 19.71 -20.10 -20.53
N GLN A 12 20.91 -19.57 -20.73
CA GLN A 12 21.20 -18.60 -21.80
C GLN A 12 21.02 -19.19 -23.20
N ASN A 13 21.16 -20.50 -23.35
CA ASN A 13 20.95 -21.21 -24.61
C ASN A 13 19.48 -21.52 -24.90
N LYS A 14 18.56 -21.21 -23.98
CA LYS A 14 17.11 -21.39 -24.17
C LYS A 14 16.48 -20.22 -24.93
N ASN A 15 15.44 -20.51 -25.70
CA ASN A 15 14.61 -19.44 -26.25
C ASN A 15 13.90 -18.74 -25.08
N TYR A 16 13.87 -17.40 -25.06
CA TYR A 16 13.25 -16.65 -23.96
C TYR A 16 11.78 -17.03 -23.74
N LYS A 17 11.05 -17.47 -24.79
CA LYS A 17 9.68 -17.98 -24.67
C LYS A 17 9.60 -19.21 -23.76
N GLU A 18 10.55 -20.14 -23.91
CA GLU A 18 10.63 -21.32 -23.04
C GLU A 18 10.81 -20.92 -21.56
N LEU A 19 11.44 -19.77 -21.28
CA LEU A 19 11.66 -19.29 -19.91
C LEU A 19 10.39 -18.65 -19.32
N ILE A 20 9.71 -17.78 -20.07
CA ILE A 20 8.54 -17.03 -19.57
C ILE A 20 7.26 -17.87 -19.52
N GLU A 21 7.19 -18.96 -20.28
CA GLU A 21 6.03 -19.85 -20.30
C GLU A 21 6.01 -20.84 -19.11
N GLN A 22 7.07 -20.87 -18.29
CA GLN A 22 7.13 -21.75 -17.12
C GLN A 22 6.26 -21.25 -15.97
N TYR A 23 5.54 -22.16 -15.33
CA TYR A 23 4.77 -21.86 -14.13
C TYR A 23 5.66 -22.01 -12.88
N VAL A 24 6.14 -20.89 -12.36
CA VAL A 24 6.94 -20.83 -11.12
C VAL A 24 6.14 -20.11 -10.04
N THR A 25 5.52 -20.88 -9.14
CA THR A 25 4.66 -20.34 -8.08
C THR A 25 5.48 -20.03 -6.82
N PRO A 26 5.61 -18.76 -6.39
CA PRO A 26 6.24 -18.42 -5.12
C PRO A 26 5.34 -18.77 -3.93
N ALA A 27 5.88 -18.62 -2.72
CA ALA A 27 5.04 -18.53 -1.53
C ALA A 27 4.01 -17.39 -1.67
N LYS A 28 2.82 -17.56 -1.11
CA LYS A 28 1.78 -16.53 -1.15
C LYS A 28 2.32 -15.21 -0.59
N TYR A 29 1.96 -14.09 -1.22
CA TYR A 29 2.45 -12.74 -0.90
C TYR A 29 3.96 -12.50 -1.10
N HIS A 30 4.66 -13.42 -1.75
CA HIS A 30 6.07 -13.28 -2.11
C HIS A 30 6.26 -13.35 -3.63
N VAL A 31 7.44 -12.94 -4.10
CA VAL A 31 7.82 -13.00 -5.51
C VAL A 31 8.84 -14.10 -5.77
N ALA A 32 8.75 -14.77 -6.93
CA ALA A 32 9.72 -15.78 -7.34
C ALA A 32 10.96 -15.16 -8.01
N PHE A 33 10.72 -14.16 -8.87
CA PHE A 33 11.75 -13.41 -9.57
C PHE A 33 11.50 -11.91 -9.35
N GLY A 34 12.47 -11.22 -8.77
CA GLY A 34 12.38 -9.81 -8.42
C GLY A 34 13.74 -9.28 -7.93
N PRO A 35 13.77 -8.06 -7.37
CA PRO A 35 14.98 -7.53 -6.74
C PRO A 35 15.52 -8.47 -5.65
N VAL A 36 16.85 -8.58 -5.56
CA VAL A 36 17.54 -9.40 -4.56
C VAL A 36 18.60 -8.57 -3.85
N ILE A 37 18.87 -8.88 -2.58
CA ILE A 37 20.00 -8.30 -1.83
C ILE A 37 21.28 -8.97 -2.36
N ASP A 38 21.92 -8.32 -3.33
CA ASP A 38 23.13 -8.80 -4.00
C ASP A 38 24.42 -8.28 -3.34
N GLY A 39 24.30 -7.26 -2.48
CA GLY A 39 25.45 -6.61 -1.84
C GLY A 39 26.15 -5.58 -2.74
N ASP A 40 25.57 -5.25 -3.90
CA ASP A 40 26.10 -4.28 -4.87
C ASP A 40 25.04 -3.27 -5.27
N VAL A 41 24.04 -3.67 -6.07
CA VAL A 41 22.90 -2.80 -6.44
C VAL A 41 21.98 -2.54 -5.25
N ILE A 42 21.70 -3.58 -4.46
CA ILE A 42 20.99 -3.52 -3.18
C ILE A 42 21.97 -4.01 -2.11
N PRO A 43 22.69 -3.07 -1.43
CA PRO A 43 23.80 -3.42 -0.55
C PRO A 43 23.41 -4.23 0.70
N ASP A 44 22.21 -4.02 1.24
CA ASP A 44 21.69 -4.70 2.42
C ASP A 44 20.15 -4.70 2.39
N ASP A 45 19.51 -5.24 3.42
CA ASP A 45 18.06 -5.19 3.60
C ASP A 45 17.54 -3.74 3.52
N PRO A 46 16.53 -3.43 2.68
CA PRO A 46 15.98 -2.09 2.55
C PRO A 46 15.53 -1.45 3.88
N GLN A 47 15.07 -2.25 4.85
CA GLN A 47 14.74 -1.75 6.18
C GLN A 47 15.99 -1.21 6.88
N ILE A 48 17.11 -1.94 6.83
CA ILE A 48 18.39 -1.53 7.43
C ILE A 48 18.92 -0.28 6.72
N LEU A 49 18.88 -0.25 5.38
CA LEU A 49 19.34 0.91 4.60
C LEU A 49 18.55 2.17 4.96
N MET A 50 17.23 2.08 5.05
CA MET A 50 16.36 3.21 5.42
C MET A 50 16.57 3.64 6.88
N GLU A 51 16.77 2.71 7.81
CA GLU A 51 17.08 2.98 9.23
C GLU A 51 18.47 3.60 9.45
N GLN A 52 19.38 3.42 8.49
CA GLN A 52 20.72 4.03 8.51
C GLN A 52 20.76 5.36 7.75
N GLY A 53 19.71 5.68 6.99
CA GLY A 53 19.69 6.86 6.13
C GLY A 53 20.53 6.69 4.86
N GLU A 54 20.75 5.46 4.41
CA GLU A 54 21.52 5.10 3.20
C GLU A 54 20.68 5.33 1.93
N PHE A 55 20.16 6.55 1.78
CA PHE A 55 19.50 7.06 0.60
C PHE A 55 19.97 8.49 0.34
N LEU A 56 20.04 8.88 -0.93
CA LEU A 56 20.33 10.26 -1.27
C LEU A 56 19.14 11.15 -0.90
N ASN A 57 19.44 12.40 -0.53
CA ASN A 57 18.44 13.37 -0.09
C ASN A 57 17.59 13.87 -1.28
N TYR A 58 16.61 13.08 -1.68
CA TYR A 58 15.62 13.42 -2.70
C TYR A 58 14.40 14.10 -2.05
N ASP A 59 13.70 14.92 -2.82
CA ASP A 59 12.31 15.23 -2.48
C ASP A 59 11.46 14.01 -2.83
N ILE A 60 10.62 13.52 -1.92
CA ILE A 60 9.75 12.37 -2.17
C ILE A 60 8.28 12.74 -2.00
N MET A 61 7.46 12.32 -2.97
CA MET A 61 6.02 12.22 -2.86
C MET A 61 5.63 10.73 -2.92
N LEU A 62 4.94 10.24 -1.90
CA LEU A 62 4.45 8.87 -1.81
C LEU A 62 3.03 8.82 -1.27
N GLY A 63 2.32 7.73 -1.49
CA GLY A 63 0.95 7.61 -1.04
C GLY A 63 0.35 6.25 -1.34
N VAL A 64 -0.94 6.14 -1.07
CA VAL A 64 -1.71 4.90 -1.03
C VAL A 64 -3.18 5.16 -1.38
N ASN A 65 -3.86 4.14 -1.87
CA ASN A 65 -5.29 4.17 -2.16
C ASN A 65 -6.10 3.66 -0.95
N GLN A 66 -7.37 4.05 -0.88
CA GLN A 66 -8.25 3.72 0.27
C GLN A 66 -8.42 2.22 0.49
N GLY A 67 -8.52 1.43 -0.59
CA GLY A 67 -8.86 0.01 -0.59
C GLY A 67 -7.91 -0.82 -1.43
N GLU A 68 -6.60 -0.61 -1.30
CA GLU A 68 -5.54 -1.36 -2.02
C GLU A 68 -5.77 -2.87 -2.00
N GLY A 69 -6.17 -3.39 -0.83
CA GLY A 69 -6.43 -4.79 -0.59
C GLY A 69 -7.76 -5.32 -1.11
N PHE A 70 -8.41 -4.63 -2.04
CA PHE A 70 -9.68 -5.04 -2.67
C PHE A 70 -9.66 -6.51 -3.11
N LYS A 71 -8.57 -6.95 -3.74
CA LYS A 71 -8.40 -8.33 -4.24
C LYS A 71 -8.21 -9.39 -3.16
N PHE A 72 -8.00 -9.01 -1.91
CA PHE A 72 -7.82 -9.95 -0.80
C PHE A 72 -9.10 -10.71 -0.45
N VAL A 73 -10.27 -10.13 -0.72
CA VAL A 73 -11.58 -10.74 -0.43
C VAL A 73 -12.20 -11.41 -1.66
N ASP A 74 -11.49 -11.48 -2.79
CA ASP A 74 -11.97 -12.16 -3.99
C ASP A 74 -12.30 -13.64 -3.68
N GLY A 75 -13.50 -14.07 -4.05
CA GLY A 75 -13.97 -15.46 -3.86
C GLY A 75 -14.58 -15.79 -2.50
N ILE A 76 -14.54 -14.88 -1.52
CA ILE A 76 -15.19 -15.05 -0.20
C ILE A 76 -16.32 -14.06 0.07
N VAL A 77 -16.52 -13.07 -0.81
CA VAL A 77 -17.66 -12.15 -0.76
C VAL A 77 -18.89 -12.85 -1.34
N ASP A 78 -19.99 -12.84 -0.59
CA ASP A 78 -21.27 -13.44 -0.99
C ASP A 78 -22.08 -12.52 -1.93
N SER A 79 -23.27 -12.98 -2.34
CA SER A 79 -24.15 -12.22 -3.24
C SER A 79 -24.78 -10.97 -2.62
N GLU A 80 -24.67 -10.79 -1.30
CA GLU A 80 -25.14 -9.64 -0.54
C GLU A 80 -23.99 -8.72 -0.12
N ASP A 81 -22.84 -8.83 -0.81
CA ASP A 81 -21.62 -8.04 -0.56
C ASP A 81 -21.03 -8.23 0.85
N GLY A 82 -21.36 -9.33 1.51
CA GLY A 82 -20.94 -9.70 2.85
C GLY A 82 -19.79 -10.71 2.89
N VAL A 83 -19.15 -10.82 4.06
CA VAL A 83 -18.23 -11.92 4.39
C VAL A 83 -18.73 -12.63 5.65
N SER A 84 -18.72 -13.97 5.64
CA SER A 84 -19.13 -14.77 6.80
C SER A 84 -18.08 -14.70 7.92
N ALA A 85 -18.47 -14.96 9.17
CA ALA A 85 -17.52 -14.99 10.28
C ALA A 85 -16.44 -16.09 10.11
N ASN A 86 -16.81 -17.22 9.52
CA ASN A 86 -15.87 -18.31 9.25
C ASN A 86 -14.84 -17.94 8.19
N ASP A 87 -15.28 -17.27 7.12
CA ASP A 87 -14.38 -16.82 6.05
C ASP A 87 -13.47 -15.70 6.56
N PHE A 88 -13.96 -14.82 7.42
CA PHE A 88 -13.15 -13.84 8.13
C PHE A 88 -12.03 -14.50 8.95
N ASP A 89 -12.39 -15.44 9.83
CA ASP A 89 -11.43 -16.14 10.69
C ASP A 89 -10.40 -16.93 9.88
N PHE A 90 -10.85 -17.58 8.80
CA PHE A 90 -9.99 -18.30 7.88
C PHE A 90 -9.02 -17.35 7.17
N ALA A 91 -9.52 -16.24 6.60
CA ALA A 91 -8.71 -15.27 5.87
C ALA A 91 -7.63 -14.64 6.76
N VAL A 92 -7.97 -14.26 8.01
CA VAL A 92 -6.98 -13.73 8.97
C VAL A 92 -5.94 -14.79 9.34
N SER A 93 -6.37 -16.03 9.57
CA SER A 93 -5.44 -17.12 9.92
C SER A 93 -4.50 -17.43 8.75
N ASP A 94 -5.03 -17.57 7.54
CA ASP A 94 -4.27 -17.79 6.31
C ASP A 94 -3.27 -16.67 6.03
N PHE A 95 -3.68 -15.42 6.24
CA PHE A 95 -2.81 -14.25 6.14
C PHE A 95 -1.62 -14.33 7.10
N VAL A 96 -1.88 -14.61 8.38
CA VAL A 96 -0.81 -14.72 9.39
C VAL A 96 0.14 -15.88 9.06
N ASP A 97 -0.39 -17.00 8.58
CA ASP A 97 0.39 -18.20 8.27
C ASP A 97 1.40 -17.95 7.15
N HIS A 98 0.97 -17.24 6.11
CA HIS A 98 1.80 -16.98 4.94
C HIS A 98 2.82 -15.86 5.14
N LEU A 99 2.56 -14.89 6.01
CA LEU A 99 3.48 -13.77 6.24
C LEU A 99 4.39 -13.96 7.44
N TYR A 100 3.92 -14.60 8.51
CA TYR A 100 4.67 -14.75 9.74
C TYR A 100 5.17 -16.18 9.96
N GLY A 101 4.69 -17.17 9.21
CA GLY A 101 5.11 -18.56 9.35
C GLY A 101 4.61 -19.18 10.67
N TYR A 102 5.51 -19.77 11.45
CA TYR A 102 5.20 -20.37 12.76
C TYR A 102 6.07 -19.79 13.88
N PRO A 103 5.87 -18.51 14.23
CA PRO A 103 6.62 -17.87 15.30
C PRO A 103 6.13 -18.35 16.67
N GLU A 104 6.99 -18.27 17.69
CA GLU A 104 6.51 -18.35 19.08
C GLU A 104 5.46 -17.25 19.31
N GLY A 105 4.27 -17.63 19.80
CA GLY A 105 3.16 -16.69 20.01
C GLY A 105 2.26 -16.46 18.79
N LYS A 106 2.34 -17.27 17.74
CA LYS A 106 1.47 -17.19 16.54
C LYS A 106 -0.02 -17.09 16.87
N ASP A 107 -0.51 -17.90 17.80
CA ASP A 107 -1.94 -17.89 18.15
C ASP A 107 -2.33 -16.57 18.83
N THR A 108 -1.46 -16.04 19.70
CA THR A 108 -1.62 -14.68 20.26
C THR A 108 -1.67 -13.63 19.16
N LEU A 109 -0.81 -13.75 18.15
CA LEU A 109 -0.79 -12.82 17.01
C LEU A 109 -2.09 -12.90 16.20
N ARG A 110 -2.53 -14.10 15.82
CA ARG A 110 -3.79 -14.32 15.09
C ARG A 110 -4.98 -13.74 15.84
N GLU A 111 -5.12 -14.06 17.11
CA GLU A 111 -6.24 -13.59 17.93
C GLU A 111 -6.20 -12.07 18.16
N THR A 112 -5.00 -11.49 18.28
CA THR A 112 -4.86 -10.04 18.37
C THR A 112 -5.26 -9.34 17.07
N ILE A 113 -4.85 -9.86 15.91
CA ILE A 113 -5.24 -9.30 14.61
C ILE A 113 -6.75 -9.40 14.43
N LYS A 114 -7.35 -10.58 14.68
CA LYS A 114 -8.81 -10.75 14.64
C LYS A 114 -9.50 -9.73 15.55
N PHE A 115 -9.02 -9.57 16.78
CA PHE A 115 -9.58 -8.61 17.71
C PHE A 115 -9.53 -7.17 17.20
N MET A 116 -8.41 -6.76 16.61
CA MET A 116 -8.19 -5.39 16.12
C MET A 116 -8.96 -5.06 14.85
N TYR A 117 -9.28 -6.06 14.03
CA TYR A 117 -10.03 -5.90 12.78
C TYR A 117 -11.48 -6.37 12.89
N THR A 118 -11.94 -6.72 14.09
CA THR A 118 -13.36 -6.87 14.39
C THR A 118 -13.92 -5.51 14.79
N ASP A 119 -14.95 -5.04 14.11
CA ASP A 119 -15.74 -3.92 14.60
C ASP A 119 -16.64 -4.41 15.75
N TRP A 120 -16.25 -4.12 16.99
CA TRP A 120 -17.00 -4.56 18.17
C TRP A 120 -18.32 -3.84 18.36
N ALA A 121 -18.53 -2.69 17.72
CA ALA A 121 -19.81 -1.98 17.76
C ALA A 121 -20.83 -2.57 16.77
N ASP A 122 -20.36 -3.20 15.69
CA ASP A 122 -21.18 -3.78 14.62
C ASP A 122 -20.70 -5.17 14.19
N LYS A 123 -20.39 -6.01 15.18
CA LYS A 123 -19.68 -7.30 15.01
C LYS A 123 -20.37 -8.27 14.04
N GLU A 124 -21.70 -8.28 14.06
CA GLU A 124 -22.48 -9.26 13.31
C GLU A 124 -22.66 -8.86 11.84
N ASN A 125 -22.35 -7.62 11.46
CA ASN A 125 -22.52 -7.11 10.10
C ASN A 125 -21.53 -7.73 9.10
N PRO A 126 -22.01 -8.49 8.09
CA PRO A 126 -21.16 -9.11 7.07
C PRO A 126 -20.40 -8.12 6.18
N GLU A 127 -21.00 -6.97 5.84
CA GLU A 127 -20.35 -5.94 5.04
C GLU A 127 -19.22 -5.28 5.82
N THR A 128 -19.41 -5.04 7.12
CA THR A 128 -18.38 -4.50 8.00
C THR A 128 -17.19 -5.47 8.08
N ARG A 129 -17.43 -6.78 8.18
CA ARG A 129 -16.36 -7.80 8.10
C ARG A 129 -15.61 -7.77 6.75
N ARG A 130 -16.32 -7.61 5.63
CA ARG A 130 -15.68 -7.42 4.32
C ARG A 130 -14.76 -6.19 4.32
N LYS A 131 -15.27 -5.05 4.76
CA LYS A 131 -14.51 -3.79 4.83
C LYS A 131 -13.26 -3.92 5.69
N THR A 132 -13.36 -4.58 6.86
CA THR A 132 -12.20 -4.73 7.74
C THR A 132 -11.17 -5.74 7.24
N LEU A 133 -11.54 -6.76 6.44
CA LEU A 133 -10.57 -7.62 5.75
C LEU A 133 -9.81 -6.87 4.65
N VAL A 134 -10.52 -6.07 3.84
CA VAL A 134 -9.87 -5.20 2.85
C VAL A 134 -8.90 -4.25 3.55
N ALA A 135 -9.32 -3.64 4.66
CA ALA A 135 -8.48 -2.77 5.47
C ALA A 135 -7.27 -3.52 6.07
N LEU A 136 -7.43 -4.74 6.56
CA LEU A 136 -6.33 -5.56 7.10
C LEU A 136 -5.21 -5.71 6.07
N PHE A 137 -5.57 -6.12 4.86
CA PHE A 137 -4.59 -6.35 3.81
C PHE A 137 -3.98 -5.04 3.29
N THR A 138 -4.82 -4.00 3.14
CA THR A 138 -4.40 -2.64 2.78
C THR A 138 -3.37 -2.10 3.78
N ASP A 139 -3.71 -2.13 5.07
CA ASP A 139 -2.91 -1.61 6.18
C ASP A 139 -1.53 -2.25 6.22
N HIS A 140 -1.46 -3.58 6.12
CA HIS A 140 -0.19 -4.28 6.22
C HIS A 140 0.67 -4.13 4.96
N GLN A 141 0.10 -4.34 3.77
CA GLN A 141 0.89 -4.48 2.54
C GLN A 141 1.23 -3.13 1.90
N TRP A 142 0.45 -2.07 2.15
CA TRP A 142 0.69 -0.73 1.58
C TRP A 142 0.87 0.35 2.64
N VAL A 143 -0.05 0.47 3.61
CA VAL A 143 -0.05 1.63 4.51
C VAL A 143 1.13 1.64 5.46
N ALA A 144 1.31 0.57 6.22
CA ALA A 144 2.39 0.44 7.19
C ALA A 144 3.77 0.67 6.54
N PRO A 145 4.14 0.00 5.42
CA PRO A 145 5.41 0.26 4.76
C PRO A 145 5.51 1.67 4.17
N ALA A 146 4.44 2.24 3.60
CA ALA A 146 4.48 3.62 3.09
C ALA A 146 4.69 4.65 4.21
N VAL A 147 4.01 4.48 5.35
CA VAL A 147 4.17 5.35 6.52
C VAL A 147 5.57 5.20 7.13
N ALA A 148 6.09 3.98 7.25
CA ALA A 148 7.46 3.74 7.74
C ALA A 148 8.51 4.38 6.82
N THR A 149 8.32 4.25 5.50
CA THR A 149 9.17 4.90 4.50
C THR A 149 9.14 6.42 4.64
N ALA A 150 7.94 7.01 4.73
CA ALA A 150 7.76 8.45 4.91
C ALA A 150 8.37 8.95 6.23
N ASP A 151 8.22 8.17 7.30
CA ASP A 151 8.80 8.48 8.61
C ASP A 151 10.31 8.56 8.57
N LEU A 152 10.96 7.50 8.08
CA LEU A 152 12.42 7.43 7.99
C LEU A 152 12.93 8.55 7.07
N HIS A 153 12.35 8.71 5.89
CA HIS A 153 12.75 9.76 4.95
C HIS A 153 12.64 11.17 5.55
N ALA A 154 11.52 11.49 6.21
CA ALA A 154 11.33 12.78 6.87
C ALA A 154 12.27 12.98 8.07
N GLN A 155 12.58 11.92 8.82
CA GLN A 155 13.47 11.96 9.99
C GLN A 155 14.89 12.38 9.64
N TYR A 156 15.37 12.01 8.44
CA TYR A 156 16.67 12.44 7.92
C TYR A 156 16.66 13.85 7.28
N GLY A 157 15.55 14.58 7.41
CA GLY A 157 15.43 15.99 6.99
C GLY A 157 15.05 16.19 5.52
N SER A 158 14.69 15.11 4.81
CA SER A 158 14.33 15.14 3.40
C SER A 158 12.88 15.62 3.19
N PRO A 159 12.61 16.52 2.22
CA PRO A 159 11.25 16.98 1.94
C PRO A 159 10.33 15.81 1.54
N THR A 160 9.30 15.59 2.35
CA THR A 160 8.41 14.43 2.23
C THR A 160 6.96 14.88 2.14
N TYR A 161 6.28 14.47 1.07
CA TYR A 161 4.86 14.68 0.84
C TYR A 161 4.17 13.34 0.82
N PHE A 162 3.08 13.23 1.57
CA PHE A 162 2.29 12.00 1.62
C PHE A 162 0.92 12.26 0.99
N TYR A 163 0.33 11.24 0.37
CA TYR A 163 -1.04 11.29 -0.10
C TYR A 163 -1.85 10.05 0.20
N ALA A 164 -3.16 10.24 0.32
CA ALA A 164 -4.14 9.17 0.35
C ALA A 164 -5.22 9.46 -0.69
N PHE A 165 -5.52 8.46 -1.52
CA PHE A 165 -6.41 8.58 -2.68
C PHE A 165 -7.73 7.84 -2.42
N TYR A 166 -8.84 8.57 -2.43
CA TYR A 166 -10.17 8.10 -2.00
C TYR A 166 -11.20 8.10 -3.15
N HIS A 167 -10.72 8.09 -4.39
CA HIS A 167 -11.59 8.21 -5.54
C HIS A 167 -11.24 7.17 -6.60
N HIS A 168 -12.23 6.75 -7.36
CA HIS A 168 -12.04 5.92 -8.53
C HIS A 168 -13.19 6.17 -9.49
N CYS A 169 -12.97 5.81 -10.76
CA CYS A 169 -14.02 5.92 -11.77
C CYS A 169 -15.05 4.80 -11.61
N GLN A 170 -16.26 5.05 -12.10
CA GLN A 170 -17.27 3.99 -12.21
C GLN A 170 -16.90 3.05 -13.36
N SER A 171 -16.90 1.75 -13.08
CA SER A 171 -16.63 0.67 -14.03
C SER A 171 -17.54 -0.51 -13.74
N ASP A 172 -18.12 -1.11 -14.78
CA ASP A 172 -18.97 -2.30 -14.67
C ASP A 172 -18.19 -3.54 -14.17
N MET A 173 -16.86 -3.51 -14.27
CA MET A 173 -15.99 -4.60 -13.80
C MET A 173 -15.70 -4.53 -12.30
N LYS A 174 -16.04 -3.41 -11.64
CA LYS A 174 -15.74 -3.17 -10.24
C LYS A 174 -17.04 -3.19 -9.43
N PRO A 175 -17.12 -3.98 -8.33
CA PRO A 175 -18.30 -3.99 -7.47
C PRO A 175 -18.61 -2.60 -6.91
N SER A 176 -19.90 -2.28 -6.77
CA SER A 176 -20.37 -0.97 -6.30
C SER A 176 -19.91 -0.61 -4.88
N TRP A 177 -19.54 -1.62 -4.09
CA TRP A 177 -19.08 -1.44 -2.72
C TRP A 177 -17.60 -1.11 -2.59
N ALA A 178 -16.83 -1.23 -3.68
CA ALA A 178 -15.38 -1.19 -3.65
C ALA A 178 -14.86 0.25 -3.71
N ASP A 179 -14.11 0.64 -2.68
CA ASP A 179 -13.34 1.89 -2.62
C ASP A 179 -12.18 1.90 -3.63
N ALA A 180 -11.41 2.99 -3.70
CA ALA A 180 -10.24 3.10 -4.58
C ALA A 180 -9.23 1.94 -4.38
N ALA A 181 -9.12 1.07 -5.37
CA ALA A 181 -8.31 -0.13 -5.37
C ALA A 181 -6.90 0.13 -5.93
N HIS A 182 -6.04 -0.87 -5.87
CA HIS A 182 -4.67 -0.76 -6.36
C HIS A 182 -4.59 -0.35 -7.83
N GLY A 183 -3.94 0.80 -8.11
CA GLY A 183 -3.77 1.37 -9.44
C GLY A 183 -4.89 2.29 -9.93
N ASP A 184 -5.94 2.51 -9.14
CA ASP A 184 -7.06 3.39 -9.52
C ASP A 184 -6.67 4.88 -9.64
N GLU A 185 -5.54 5.29 -9.09
CA GLU A 185 -5.00 6.65 -9.23
C GLU A 185 -4.34 6.89 -10.59
N VAL A 186 -3.87 5.82 -11.25
CA VAL A 186 -3.10 5.88 -12.50
C VAL A 186 -3.81 6.67 -13.61
N PRO A 187 -5.11 6.43 -13.93
CA PRO A 187 -5.81 7.19 -14.97
C PRO A 187 -5.80 8.71 -14.70
N TYR A 188 -5.89 9.12 -13.43
CA TYR A 188 -5.91 10.52 -13.02
C TYR A 188 -4.53 11.17 -13.13
N VAL A 189 -3.47 10.43 -12.80
CA VAL A 189 -2.07 10.87 -12.96
C VAL A 189 -1.73 11.12 -14.43
N PHE A 190 -2.25 10.28 -15.33
CA PHE A 190 -1.97 10.37 -16.76
C PHE A 190 -2.96 11.18 -17.59
N GLY A 191 -3.95 11.83 -16.97
CA GLY A 191 -4.88 12.70 -17.71
C GLY A 191 -5.93 11.95 -18.53
N ILE A 192 -6.12 10.64 -18.31
CA ILE A 192 -7.05 9.82 -19.09
C ILE A 192 -8.49 10.38 -19.06
N PRO A 193 -9.04 10.85 -17.93
CA PRO A 193 -10.37 11.47 -17.92
C PRO A 193 -10.56 12.61 -18.94
N MET A 194 -9.49 13.32 -19.31
CA MET A 194 -9.56 14.44 -20.27
C MET A 194 -9.78 14.00 -21.72
N ILE A 195 -9.38 12.78 -22.07
CA ILE A 195 -9.57 12.21 -23.42
C ILE A 195 -10.75 11.23 -23.49
N GLY A 196 -11.30 10.84 -22.33
CA GLY A 196 -12.42 9.91 -22.20
C GLY A 196 -11.97 8.45 -22.06
N PRO A 197 -12.93 7.51 -22.09
CA PRO A 197 -12.65 6.07 -21.97
C PRO A 197 -11.70 5.58 -23.07
N THR A 198 -10.79 4.67 -22.71
CA THR A 198 -9.84 4.03 -23.64
C THR A 198 -9.91 2.52 -23.54
N ASP A 199 -9.30 1.80 -24.49
CA ASP A 199 -9.24 0.32 -24.45
C ASP A 199 -8.56 -0.20 -23.17
N LEU A 200 -7.55 0.53 -22.66
CA LEU A 200 -6.84 0.17 -21.44
C LEU A 200 -7.60 0.59 -20.17
N PHE A 201 -8.23 1.77 -20.20
CA PHE A 201 -9.00 2.33 -19.10
C PHE A 201 -10.45 2.54 -19.55
N ASN A 202 -11.19 1.43 -19.54
CA ASN A 202 -12.60 1.43 -19.90
C ASN A 202 -13.47 1.83 -18.69
N CYS A 203 -13.36 3.10 -18.32
CA CYS A 203 -14.08 3.72 -17.22
C CYS A 203 -14.97 4.83 -17.73
N ASN A 204 -16.18 4.96 -17.17
CA ASN A 204 -17.06 6.06 -17.51
C ASN A 204 -16.70 7.31 -16.71
N PHE A 205 -15.77 8.12 -17.24
CA PHE A 205 -15.30 9.32 -16.57
C PHE A 205 -16.35 10.45 -16.61
N SER A 206 -16.70 10.93 -15.42
CA SER A 206 -17.54 12.09 -15.17
C SER A 206 -16.75 13.41 -15.27
N LYS A 207 -17.47 14.54 -15.22
CA LYS A 207 -16.82 15.87 -15.13
C LYS A 207 -15.98 16.03 -13.87
N ASN A 208 -16.36 15.37 -12.78
CA ASN A 208 -15.61 15.38 -11.53
C ASN A 208 -14.26 14.66 -11.71
N ASP A 209 -14.22 13.60 -12.51
CA ASP A 209 -12.98 12.87 -12.83
C ASP A 209 -12.00 13.72 -13.64
N VAL A 210 -12.52 14.51 -14.59
CA VAL A 210 -11.72 15.47 -15.36
C VAL A 210 -11.10 16.52 -14.44
N MET A 211 -11.90 17.06 -13.52
CA MET A 211 -11.43 18.05 -12.53
C MET A 211 -10.38 17.45 -11.59
N LEU A 212 -10.64 16.27 -11.03
CA LEU A 212 -9.71 15.57 -10.15
C LEU A 212 -8.39 15.26 -10.87
N SER A 213 -8.45 14.79 -12.12
CA SER A 213 -7.25 14.53 -12.91
C SER A 213 -6.44 15.80 -13.18
N ALA A 214 -7.09 16.94 -13.45
CA ALA A 214 -6.39 18.22 -13.57
C ALA A 214 -5.68 18.62 -12.27
N VAL A 215 -6.33 18.40 -11.11
CA VAL A 215 -5.75 18.66 -9.78
C VAL A 215 -4.55 17.75 -9.52
N VAL A 216 -4.70 16.45 -9.75
CA VAL A 216 -3.63 15.44 -9.63
C VAL A 216 -2.45 15.80 -10.52
N MET A 217 -2.64 15.98 -11.83
CA MET A 217 -1.53 16.35 -12.72
C MET A 217 -0.86 17.67 -12.32
N THR A 218 -1.62 18.63 -11.80
CA THR A 218 -1.05 19.89 -11.30
C THR A 218 -0.13 19.64 -10.10
N TYR A 219 -0.55 18.82 -9.14
CA TYR A 219 0.29 18.45 -8.00
C TYR A 219 1.56 17.70 -8.41
N TRP A 220 1.44 16.68 -9.27
CA TRP A 220 2.58 15.87 -9.72
C TRP A 220 3.56 16.68 -10.57
N THR A 221 3.06 17.51 -11.49
CA THR A 221 3.93 18.34 -12.33
C THR A 221 4.55 19.50 -11.55
N ASN A 222 3.87 20.06 -10.55
CA ASN A 222 4.49 21.04 -9.65
C ASN A 222 5.58 20.41 -8.80
N PHE A 223 5.35 19.21 -8.28
CA PHE A 223 6.37 18.46 -7.56
C PHE A 223 7.59 18.19 -8.45
N ALA A 224 7.40 17.73 -9.69
CA ALA A 224 8.48 17.53 -10.65
C ALA A 224 9.25 18.82 -11.00
N LYS A 225 8.56 19.98 -11.06
CA LYS A 225 9.18 21.27 -11.38
C LYS A 225 9.96 21.87 -10.21
N THR A 226 9.45 21.73 -8.98
CA THR A 226 9.91 22.56 -7.85
C THR A 226 10.01 21.86 -6.50
N GLY A 227 9.83 20.55 -6.40
CA GLY A 227 9.96 19.83 -5.12
C GLY A 227 8.82 20.11 -4.11
N GLY A 228 7.67 20.61 -4.59
CA GLY A 228 6.48 20.83 -3.75
C GLY A 228 6.35 22.22 -3.14
N THR A 229 6.90 23.27 -3.77
CA THR A 229 6.44 24.63 -3.51
C THR A 229 5.04 24.83 -4.10
N PHE A 230 4.02 24.36 -3.38
CA PHE A 230 2.63 24.66 -3.71
C PHE A 230 2.42 26.16 -3.52
N THR A 231 2.46 26.93 -4.61
CA THR A 231 2.05 28.32 -4.55
C THR A 231 0.57 28.32 -4.13
N LEU A 232 0.27 28.88 -2.97
CA LEU A 232 -1.07 29.05 -2.36
C LEU A 232 -2.16 29.64 -3.31
N VAL A 233 -1.77 30.05 -4.51
CA VAL A 233 -2.61 30.58 -5.58
C VAL A 233 -3.62 29.55 -6.11
N LEU A 234 -3.28 28.25 -6.14
CA LEU A 234 -4.21 27.21 -6.60
C LEU A 234 -5.20 26.77 -5.52
N ALA A 235 -4.74 26.63 -4.27
CA ALA A 235 -5.62 26.24 -3.15
C ALA A 235 -6.74 27.27 -2.92
N SER A 236 -6.50 28.57 -3.13
CA SER A 236 -7.51 29.61 -2.94
C SER A 236 -8.52 29.73 -4.09
N LYS A 237 -8.12 29.44 -5.34
CA LYS A 237 -9.06 29.38 -6.47
C LYS A 237 -9.88 28.10 -6.49
N ILE A 238 -9.29 26.98 -6.07
CA ILE A 238 -9.97 25.69 -6.00
C ILE A 238 -10.87 25.61 -4.74
N SER A 239 -10.47 26.18 -3.59
CA SER A 239 -11.30 26.16 -2.37
C SER A 239 -12.56 27.04 -2.46
N GLN A 240 -12.61 28.02 -3.35
CA GLN A 240 -13.81 28.82 -3.56
C GLN A 240 -14.90 28.07 -4.35
N GLU A 241 -14.54 27.06 -5.15
CA GLU A 241 -15.51 26.16 -5.81
C GLU A 241 -15.78 24.89 -5.00
N ILE A 242 -14.82 24.42 -4.19
CA ILE A 242 -14.98 23.28 -3.26
C ILE A 242 -15.50 23.79 -1.92
N SER A 243 -16.71 24.32 -1.91
CA SER A 243 -17.46 24.54 -0.68
C SER A 243 -18.13 23.21 -0.28
N TYR A 244 -17.64 22.59 0.79
CA TYR A 244 -18.30 21.50 1.54
C TYR A 244 -18.42 20.07 0.93
N CYS A 245 -17.64 19.64 -0.05
CA CYS A 245 -17.74 18.26 -0.57
C CYS A 245 -16.42 17.48 -0.55
N GLU A 246 -16.48 16.27 0.00
CA GLU A 246 -15.53 15.13 -0.03
C GLU A 246 -14.11 15.39 -0.55
N ILE A 247 -13.12 15.29 0.33
CA ILE A 247 -11.70 15.37 -0.04
C ILE A 247 -11.29 14.04 -0.68
N TRP A 248 -11.24 14.01 -2.01
CA TRP A 248 -10.86 12.81 -2.80
C TRP A 248 -9.36 12.54 -2.85
N ILE A 249 -8.52 13.56 -2.62
CA ILE A 249 -7.07 13.42 -2.46
C ILE A 249 -6.54 14.44 -1.45
N LEU A 250 -5.69 13.99 -0.54
CA LEU A 250 -5.01 14.86 0.43
C LEU A 250 -3.49 14.76 0.25
N ILE A 251 -2.86 15.77 -0.35
CA ILE A 251 -1.39 15.88 -0.43
C ILE A 251 -0.92 16.94 0.55
N LEU A 252 -0.15 16.53 1.56
CA LEU A 252 0.40 17.42 2.58
C LEU A 252 1.86 17.09 2.84
N LYS A 253 2.62 18.06 3.37
CA LYS A 253 3.89 17.75 4.02
C LYS A 253 3.64 16.73 5.11
N TYR A 254 4.46 15.70 5.20
CA TYR A 254 4.21 14.56 6.07
C TYR A 254 3.95 14.94 7.54
N HIS A 255 4.73 15.87 8.09
CA HIS A 255 4.50 16.39 9.44
C HIS A 255 3.15 17.11 9.57
N GLU A 256 2.74 17.91 8.59
CA GLU A 256 1.45 18.61 8.59
C GLU A 256 0.27 17.65 8.46
N MET A 257 0.41 16.56 7.69
CA MET A 257 -0.60 15.52 7.60
C MET A 257 -0.87 14.87 8.96
N ARG A 258 0.18 14.60 9.74
CA ARG A 258 0.06 14.07 11.12
C ARG A 258 -0.74 15.01 12.03
N TYR A 259 -0.60 16.32 11.85
CA TYR A 259 -1.37 17.32 12.59
C TYR A 259 -2.80 17.45 12.08
N PHE A 260 -3.02 17.57 10.77
CA PHE A 260 -4.34 17.76 10.16
C PHE A 260 -5.29 16.61 10.50
N GLN A 261 -4.83 15.37 10.37
CA GLN A 261 -5.68 14.21 10.63
C GLN A 261 -5.89 13.97 12.15
N ALA A 262 -5.01 14.48 13.02
CA ALA A 262 -5.25 14.49 14.46
C ALA A 262 -6.35 15.49 14.89
N LEU A 263 -6.60 16.54 14.09
CA LEU A 263 -7.56 17.61 14.38
C LEU A 263 -8.94 17.39 13.71
N HIS A 264 -9.01 16.64 12.62
CA HIS A 264 -10.24 16.45 11.83
C HIS A 264 -10.59 14.98 11.57
N PRO A 265 -10.94 14.20 12.62
CA PRO A 265 -11.21 12.77 12.49
C PRO A 265 -12.53 12.39 11.77
N HIS A 266 -13.37 13.38 11.42
CA HIS A 266 -14.74 13.18 10.90
C HIS A 266 -14.99 13.70 9.47
N ILE A 267 -14.00 14.31 8.81
CA ILE A 267 -14.17 14.83 7.45
C ILE A 267 -13.92 13.68 6.47
N GLY A 268 -14.91 12.83 6.16
CA GLY A 268 -14.99 11.89 5.00
C GLY A 268 -13.82 10.94 4.70
N ILE A 269 -12.72 11.08 5.43
CA ILE A 269 -11.52 10.26 5.50
C ILE A 269 -11.86 9.30 6.62
N ASP A 270 -12.76 8.36 6.34
CA ASP A 270 -13.01 7.30 7.30
C ASP A 270 -11.67 6.56 7.51
N THR A 271 -11.11 6.80 8.69
CA THR A 271 -10.22 5.90 9.45
C THR A 271 -8.72 5.88 9.18
N TRP A 272 -8.09 6.86 8.53
CA TRP A 272 -6.62 6.78 8.30
C TRP A 272 -5.70 7.39 9.37
N MET A 273 -6.12 8.36 10.19
CA MET A 273 -5.35 8.70 11.42
C MET A 273 -6.28 9.12 12.56
N THR A 274 -7.36 8.36 12.76
CA THR A 274 -7.99 8.35 14.08
C THR A 274 -7.08 7.61 15.07
N ASN A 275 -7.36 7.72 16.37
CA ASN A 275 -6.64 6.97 17.40
C ASN A 275 -6.58 5.45 17.12
N GLY A 276 -7.52 4.92 16.32
CA GLY A 276 -7.57 3.52 15.87
C GLY A 276 -6.52 3.14 14.81
N LEU A 277 -6.15 4.01 13.86
CA LEU A 277 -5.06 3.67 12.94
C LEU A 277 -3.69 3.84 13.59
N LYS A 278 -3.52 4.79 14.53
CA LYS A 278 -2.27 4.86 15.31
C LYS A 278 -2.01 3.58 16.11
N SER A 279 -3.05 2.90 16.61
CA SER A 279 -2.89 1.60 17.26
C SER A 279 -2.64 0.47 16.25
N LYS A 280 -3.31 0.47 15.07
CA LYS A 280 -3.04 -0.50 13.98
C LYS A 280 -1.65 -0.33 13.35
N LEU A 281 -1.21 0.88 13.03
CA LEU A 281 0.15 1.13 12.52
C LEU A 281 1.22 0.85 13.58
N LYS A 282 0.95 1.12 14.86
CA LYS A 282 1.85 0.70 15.94
C LYS A 282 1.93 -0.82 16.05
N ILE A 283 0.82 -1.55 15.87
CA ILE A 283 0.87 -3.00 15.88
C ILE A 283 1.73 -3.51 14.72
N TRP A 284 1.50 -3.00 13.51
CA TRP A 284 2.32 -3.40 12.36
C TRP A 284 3.77 -2.97 12.51
N SER A 285 4.07 -1.79 13.02
CA SER A 285 5.45 -1.35 13.30
C SER A 285 6.18 -2.28 14.28
N VAL A 286 5.51 -2.71 15.36
CA VAL A 286 6.05 -3.67 16.34
C VAL A 286 6.16 -5.08 15.74
N LEU A 287 5.19 -5.50 14.94
CA LEU A 287 5.17 -6.82 14.29
C LEU A 287 6.21 -6.92 13.16
N LEU A 288 6.39 -5.87 12.36
CA LEU A 288 7.44 -5.74 11.36
C LEU A 288 8.83 -5.84 12.02
N HIS A 289 9.02 -5.21 13.19
CA HIS A 289 10.25 -5.40 13.99
C HIS A 289 10.43 -6.86 14.46
N MET A 290 9.35 -7.55 14.83
CA MET A 290 9.43 -8.98 15.20
C MET A 290 9.78 -9.88 14.01
N MET A 291 9.29 -9.57 12.80
CA MET A 291 9.68 -10.25 11.56
C MET A 291 11.16 -10.07 11.25
N TRP A 292 11.71 -8.87 11.48
CA TRP A 292 13.13 -8.60 11.32
C TRP A 292 14.01 -9.43 12.27
N ILE A 293 13.62 -9.58 13.53
CA ILE A 293 14.37 -10.41 14.49
C ILE A 293 14.41 -11.88 14.03
N GLN A 294 13.33 -12.39 13.46
CA GLN A 294 13.27 -13.78 12.99
C GLN A 294 14.08 -14.01 11.71
N THR A 295 13.99 -13.11 10.74
CA THR A 295 14.75 -13.20 9.48
C THR A 295 16.26 -12.97 9.70
N SER A 296 16.65 -11.97 10.50
CA SER A 296 18.06 -11.71 10.86
C SER A 296 18.69 -12.84 11.68
N SER A 297 17.92 -13.55 12.50
CA SER A 297 18.40 -14.74 13.23
C SER A 297 18.74 -15.91 12.29
N SER A 298 18.04 -16.01 11.15
CA SER A 298 18.27 -17.04 10.13
C SER A 298 19.41 -16.72 9.16
N GLN A 299 19.79 -15.44 9.03
CA GLN A 299 20.84 -14.98 8.12
C GLN A 299 22.23 -14.80 8.77
N LYS A 300 22.46 -15.28 10.00
CA LYS A 300 23.81 -15.31 10.59
C LYS A 300 24.73 -16.28 9.83
N ARG A 301 25.29 -15.83 8.70
CA ARG A 301 26.49 -16.45 8.10
C ARG A 301 27.65 -16.30 9.10
N PRO A 302 28.47 -17.34 9.31
CA PRO A 302 29.65 -17.22 10.15
C PRO A 302 30.59 -16.17 9.55
N ARG A 303 30.99 -15.18 10.36
CA ARG A 303 32.06 -14.23 9.98
C ARG A 303 33.27 -15.04 9.55
N ARG A 304 33.66 -14.95 8.28
CA ARG A 304 34.99 -15.37 7.84
C ARG A 304 35.99 -14.42 8.50
N THR A 305 36.64 -14.91 9.54
CA THR A 305 37.90 -14.34 10.02
C THR A 305 38.97 -14.68 8.98
N ASN A 306 39.52 -13.65 8.34
CA ASN A 306 40.89 -13.68 7.82
C ASN A 306 41.70 -12.70 8.65
#